data_AF-A0A0D6A5B4-F1
#
_entry.id   AF-A0A0D6A5B4-F1
#
_cell.length_a   1.000
_cell.length_b   1.000
_cell.length_c   1.000
_cell.angle_alpha   90.00
_cell.angle_beta   90.00
_cell.angle_gamma   90.00
#
_symmetry.space_group_name_H-M   'P 1'
#
loop_
_entity.id
_entity.type
_entity.pdbx_description
1 polymer ?
#
loop_
_entity_poly.entity_id
_entity_poly.type
_entity_poly.pdbx_seq_one_letter_code
_entity_poly.pdbx_strand_id
1 'polypeptide(L)' 'MKSFLGSNEFVRGFAVLLIIMGVIQIFNSISYVDDIRSRGTSNGFALFAMFYAPLVGIVMTIGGIFLLMGAN' A
#
# COMPACT_ATOMS: atom_id res chain seq x y z
N MET A 1 18.00 -6.29 20.21
CA MET A 1 16.85 -6.42 19.28
C MET A 1 15.92 -5.21 19.31
N LYS A 2 15.25 -4.88 20.44
CA LYS A 2 14.34 -3.70 20.49
C LYS A 2 15.00 -2.38 20.04
N SER A 3 16.26 -2.16 20.43
CA SER A 3 17.03 -0.97 20.03
C SER A 3 17.40 -0.93 18.54
N PHE A 4 17.54 -2.08 17.89
CA PHE A 4 17.88 -2.17 16.46
C PHE A 4 16.64 -1.99 15.57
N LEU A 5 15.53 -2.64 15.93
CA LEU A 5 14.27 -2.52 15.18
C LEU A 5 13.63 -1.12 15.26
N GLY A 6 14.02 -0.32 16.26
CA GLY A 6 13.62 1.08 16.38
C GLY A 6 14.69 2.07 15.90
N SER A 7 15.81 1.61 15.34
CA SER A 7 16.84 2.52 14.83
C SER A 7 16.32 3.26 13.59
N ASN A 8 16.71 4.53 13.44
CA ASN A 8 16.27 5.35 12.31
C ASN A 8 16.70 4.75 10.96
N GLU A 9 17.87 4.08 10.89
CA GLU A 9 18.32 3.42 9.67
C GLU A 9 17.45 2.22 9.31
N PHE A 10 17.10 1.38 10.30
CA PHE A 10 16.24 0.22 10.10
C PHE A 10 14.84 0.64 9.65
N VAL A 11 14.24 1.62 10.33
CA VAL A 11 12.90 2.13 9.99
C VAL A 11 12.86 2.72 8.58
N ARG A 12 13.89 3.48 8.17
CA ARG A 12 14.01 3.99 6.79
C ARG A 12 14.14 2.88 5.76
N GLY A 13 15.02 1.90 6.01
CA GLY A 13 15.21 0.77 5.10
C GLY A 13 13.93 -0.06 4.93
N PHE A 14 13.23 -0.32 6.04
CA PHE A 14 11.95 -1.03 6.03
C PHE A 14 10.85 -0.25 5.30
N ALA A 15 10.78 1.07 5.51
CA ALA A 15 9.82 1.93 4.80
C ALA A 15 10.01 1.89 3.28
N VAL A 16 11.25 1.97 2.80
CA VAL A 16 11.56 1.85 1.35
C VAL A 16 11.09 0.51 0.80
N LEU A 17 11.35 -0.59 1.54
CA LEU A 17 10.91 -1.93 1.14
C LEU A 17 9.39 -2.03 1.03
N LEU A 18 8.65 -1.46 1.98
CA LEU A 18 7.18 -1.42 1.94
C LEU A 18 6.66 -0.61 0.74
N ILE A 19 7.29 0.50 0.40
CA ILE A 19 6.93 1.30 -0.79
C ILE A 19 7.09 0.47 -2.06
N ILE A 20 8.22 -0.22 -2.22
CA ILE A 20 8.49 -1.08 -3.38
C ILE A 20 7.43 -2.18 -3.48
N MET A 21 7.12 -2.87 -2.37
CA MET A 21 6.08 -3.90 -2.35
C MET A 21 4.69 -3.34 -2.71
N GLY A 22 4.36 -2.14 -2.23
CA GLY A 22 3.12 -1.45 -2.59
C GLY A 22 3.02 -1.17 -4.09
N VAL A 23 4.09 -0.68 -4.71
CA VAL A 23 4.14 -0.44 -6.15
C VAL A 23 3.96 -1.73 -6.95
N ILE A 24 4.62 -2.83 -6.54
CA ILE A 24 4.44 -4.14 -7.18
C ILE A 24 2.98 -4.59 -7.11
N GLN A 25 2.29 -4.40 -5.97
CA GLN A 25 0.87 -4.74 -5.87
C GLN A 25 -0.02 -3.92 -6.81
N ILE A 26 0.29 -2.63 -7.01
CA ILE A 26 -0.44 -1.79 -7.98
C ILE A 26 -0.29 -2.38 -9.40
N PHE A 27 0.92 -2.75 -9.82
CA PHE A 27 1.11 -3.36 -11.14
C PHE A 27 0.42 -4.71 -11.28
N ASN A 28 0.48 -5.57 -10.25
CA ASN A 28 -0.23 -6.84 -10.24
C ASN A 28 -1.74 -6.63 -10.40
N SER A 29 -2.30 -5.57 -9.79
CA SER A 29 -3.73 -5.24 -9.92
C SER A 29 -4.17 -4.97 -11.37
N ILE A 30 -3.27 -4.49 -12.25
CA ILE A 30 -3.58 -4.22 -13.66
C ILE A 30 -3.91 -5.52 -14.40
N SER A 31 -3.08 -6.55 -14.24
CA SER A 31 -3.32 -7.86 -14.84
C SER A 31 -4.65 -8.46 -14.39
N TYR A 32 -5.03 -8.25 -13.13
CA TYR A 32 -6.33 -8.70 -12.62
C TYR A 32 -7.52 -7.94 -13.22
N VAL A 33 -7.40 -6.62 -13.41
CA VAL A 33 -8.43 -5.82 -14.08
C VAL A 33 -8.59 -6.24 -15.54
N ASP A 34 -7.49 -6.52 -16.24
CA ASP A 34 -7.53 -6.99 -17.63
C ASP A 34 -8.16 -8.39 -17.76
N ASP A 35 -7.91 -9.29 -16.80
CA ASP A 35 -8.59 -10.59 -16.74
C ASP A 35 -10.10 -10.45 -16.50
N ILE A 36 -10.52 -9.55 -15.59
CA ILE A 36 -11.95 -9.23 -15.38
C ILE A 36 -12.57 -8.70 -16.67
N ARG A 37 -11.88 -7.77 -17.34
CA ARG A 37 -12.36 -7.14 -18.57
C ARG A 37 -12.47 -8.15 -19.72
N SER A 38 -11.51 -9.04 -19.87
CA SER A 38 -11.44 -9.97 -21.00
C SER A 38 -12.28 -11.23 -20.80
N ARG A 39 -12.42 -11.73 -19.57
CA ARG A 39 -13.09 -13.01 -19.27
C ARG A 39 -14.43 -12.84 -18.55
N GLY A 40 -14.75 -11.64 -18.05
CA GLY A 40 -16.00 -11.36 -17.34
C GLY A 40 -16.13 -12.02 -15.96
N THR A 41 -15.06 -12.64 -15.46
CA THR A 41 -15.01 -13.31 -14.15
C THR A 41 -13.92 -12.66 -13.30
N SER A 42 -14.22 -12.45 -12.02
CA SER A 42 -13.25 -11.94 -11.06
C SER A 42 -12.28 -13.00 -10.53
N ASN A 43 -12.43 -14.29 -10.85
CA ASN A 43 -11.54 -15.38 -10.41
C ASN A 43 -11.10 -15.29 -8.93
N GLY A 44 -12.03 -14.93 -8.04
CA GLY A 44 -11.76 -14.79 -6.60
C GLY A 44 -11.19 -13.42 -6.17
N PHE A 45 -11.04 -12.48 -7.11
CA PHE A 45 -10.68 -11.09 -6.82
C PHE A 45 -11.87 -10.37 -6.15
N ALA A 46 -11.63 -9.89 -4.93
CA ALA A 46 -12.63 -9.15 -4.17
C ALA A 46 -12.77 -7.72 -4.73
N LEU A 47 -13.79 -7.47 -5.55
CA LEU A 47 -14.13 -6.14 -6.05
C LEU A 47 -14.23 -5.09 -4.94
N PHE A 48 -14.69 -5.49 -3.75
CA PHE A 48 -14.71 -4.63 -2.57
C PHE A 48 -13.33 -4.08 -2.19
N ALA A 49 -12.26 -4.87 -2.34
CA ALA A 49 -10.90 -4.44 -2.05
C ALA A 49 -10.41 -3.34 -3.01
N MET A 50 -10.85 -3.35 -4.27
CA MET A 50 -10.57 -2.27 -5.24
C MET A 50 -11.16 -0.93 -4.82
N PHE A 51 -12.35 -0.93 -4.20
CA PHE A 51 -12.99 0.30 -3.72
C PHE A 51 -12.41 0.77 -2.38
N TYR A 52 -12.03 -0.16 -1.50
CA TYR A 52 -11.54 0.18 -0.16
C TYR A 52 -10.07 0.61 -0.15
N ALA A 53 -9.23 0.04 -1.03
CA ALA A 53 -7.81 0.37 -1.07
C ALA A 53 -7.51 1.87 -1.30
N PRO A 54 -8.18 2.59 -2.21
CA PRO A 54 -8.02 4.04 -2.36
C PRO A 54 -8.41 4.82 -1.10
N LEU A 55 -9.50 4.44 -0.42
CA LEU A 55 -9.94 5.10 0.81
C LEU A 55 -8.91 4.94 1.93
N VAL A 56 -8.41 3.72 2.14
CA VAL A 56 -7.35 3.46 3.12
C VAL A 56 -6.08 4.21 2.76
N GLY A 57 -5.71 4.25 1.47
CA GLY A 57 -4.56 5.00 0.98
C GLY A 57 -4.66 6.49 1.32
N ILE A 58 -5.81 7.12 1.02
CA ILE A 58 -6.06 8.53 1.33
C ILE A 58 -5.95 8.79 2.83
N VAL A 59 -6.59 7.96 3.67
CA VAL A 59 -6.54 8.10 5.14
C VAL A 59 -5.11 7.98 5.67
N MET A 60 -4.35 7.00 5.16
CA MET A 60 -2.94 6.79 5.54
C MET A 60 -2.04 7.95 5.10
N THR A 61 -2.24 8.47 3.89
CA THR A 61 -1.48 9.62 3.37
C THR A 61 -1.78 10.88 4.18
N ILE A 62 -3.06 11.20 4.40
CA ILE A 62 -3.46 12.37 5.19
C ILE A 62 -2.95 12.24 6.63
N GLY A 63 -3.14 11.08 7.26
CA GLY A 63 -2.64 10.81 8.61
C GLY A 63 -1.12 10.96 8.71
N GLY A 64 -0.38 10.46 7.72
CA GLY A 64 1.07 10.63 7.62
C GLY A 64 1.47 12.11 7.51
N ILE A 65 0.79 12.89 6.67
CA ILE A 65 1.03 14.34 6.54
C ILE A 65 0.76 15.06 7.87
N PHE A 66 -0.36 14.78 8.53
CA PHE A 66 -0.68 15.37 9.83
C PHE A 66 0.37 15.04 10.90
N LEU A 67 0.83 13.79 10.96
CA LEU A 67 1.89 13.38 11.88
C LEU A 67 3.20 14.11 11.60
N LEU A 68 3.55 14.33 10.32
CA LEU A 68 4.74 15.09 9.94
C LEU A 68 4.61 16.58 10.26
N MET A 69 3.40 17.15 10.13
CA MET A 69 3.13 18.55 10.44
C MET A 69 3.09 18.82 11.95
N GLY A 70 2.56 17.89 12.74
CA GLY A 70 2.50 17.99 14.21
C GLY A 70 3.76 17.53 14.94
N ALA A 71 4.71 16.90 14.25
CA ALA A 71 6.03 16.55 14.76
C ALA A 71 7.06 17.71 14.63
N ASN A 72 6.64 18.84 14.05
CA ASN A 72 7.42 20.09 13.98
C ASN A 72 7.09 21.01 15.16
#